data_AF-A0A1J3I684-F1
#
_entry.id   AF-A0A1J3I684-F1
#
_cell.length_a   1.000
_cell.length_b   1.000
_cell.length_c   1.000
_cell.angle_alpha   90.00
_cell.angle_beta   90.00
_cell.angle_gamma   90.00
#
_symmetry.space_group_name_H-M   'P 1'
#
loop_
_entity.id
_entity.type
_entity.pdbx_description
1 polymer ?
#
loop_
_entity_poly.entity_id
_entity_poly.type
_entity_poly.pdbx_seq_one_letter_code
_entity_poly.pdbx_strand_id
1 'polypeptide(L)'
;AWIVSPTWLKESFREGRFANEASHILHDEDYQMKYETDLKSTVLRAKARPNSLLKGYDICIGPHVQLPFTASSAIIKSAGGNVIRGVEKVKEASKAIYIGCEEDTMEALSAVKKGVRTFSSDWLMNCVMKQQLELEASQFVESL
;
A
#
# COMPACT_ATOMS: atom_id res chain seq x y z
N ALA A 1 13.18 -8.79 8.06
CA ALA A 1 13.59 -7.91 9.17
C ALA A 1 12.38 -7.43 9.97
N TRP A 2 12.59 -6.83 11.14
CA TRP A 2 11.55 -6.14 11.93
C TRP A 2 11.67 -4.62 11.74
N ILE A 3 10.59 -3.90 12.04
CA ILE A 3 10.65 -2.44 12.26
C ILE A 3 10.87 -2.25 13.76
N VAL A 4 11.99 -1.64 14.13
CA VAL A 4 12.43 -1.49 15.52
C VAL A 4 12.53 -0.02 15.91
N SER A 5 12.37 0.25 17.19
CA SER A 5 12.59 1.59 17.74
C SER A 5 14.08 1.95 17.76
N PRO A 6 14.44 3.25 17.84
CA PRO A 6 15.84 3.69 17.93
C PRO A 6 16.61 3.13 19.14
N THR A 7 15.91 2.59 20.15
CA THR A 7 16.55 1.94 21.30
C THR A 7 17.38 0.72 20.91
N TRP A 8 17.00 0.03 19.82
CA TRP A 8 17.78 -1.09 19.27
C TRP A 8 19.20 -0.67 18.88
N LEU A 9 19.36 0.48 18.22
CA LEU A 9 20.68 1.02 17.86
C LEU A 9 21.49 1.43 19.09
N LYS A 10 20.82 2.04 20.09
CA LYS A 10 21.47 2.43 21.35
C LYS A 10 22.00 1.21 22.12
N GLU A 11 21.21 0.15 22.20
CA GLU A 11 21.61 -1.10 22.84
C GLU A 11 22.71 -1.80 22.05
N SER A 12 22.57 -1.86 20.72
CA SER A 12 23.58 -2.46 19.86
C SER A 12 24.95 -1.77 20.00
N PHE A 13 24.95 -0.44 20.07
CA PHE A 13 26.17 0.34 20.29
C PHE A 13 26.79 0.02 21.66
N ARG A 14 25.96 -0.04 22.72
CA ARG A 14 26.42 -0.36 24.09
C ARG A 14 27.02 -1.77 24.18
N GLU A 15 26.46 -2.74 23.47
CA GLU A 15 26.96 -4.13 23.48
C GLU A 15 28.14 -4.37 22.52
N GLY A 16 28.45 -3.42 21.63
CA GLY A 16 29.44 -3.62 20.57
C GLY A 16 29.03 -4.66 19.51
N ARG A 17 27.74 -4.99 19.42
CA ARG A 17 27.15 -5.95 18.47
C ARG A 17 25.67 -5.65 18.26
N PHE A 18 25.06 -6.17 17.20
CA PHE A 18 23.61 -6.00 17.02
C PHE A 18 22.80 -6.68 18.12
N ALA A 19 21.94 -5.92 18.78
CA ALA A 19 20.99 -6.39 19.77
C ALA A 19 19.88 -7.23 19.11
N ASN A 20 19.13 -7.98 19.92
CA ASN A 20 17.99 -8.75 19.42
C ASN A 20 16.83 -7.83 18.99
N GLU A 21 16.43 -7.84 17.71
CA GLU A 21 15.36 -6.97 17.24
C GLU A 21 14.01 -7.24 17.91
N ALA A 22 13.76 -8.49 18.35
CA ALA A 22 12.48 -8.87 18.95
C ALA A 22 12.20 -8.11 20.26
N SER A 23 13.24 -7.67 20.96
CA SER A 23 13.13 -6.86 22.20
C SER A 23 12.85 -5.38 21.94
N HIS A 24 12.96 -4.92 20.69
CA HIS A 24 12.88 -3.51 20.33
C HIS A 24 11.88 -3.24 19.20
N ILE A 25 10.96 -4.16 18.93
CA ILE A 25 9.90 -3.97 17.94
C ILE A 25 9.19 -2.65 18.23
N LEU A 26 9.02 -1.82 17.20
CA LEU A 26 8.37 -0.53 17.35
C LEU A 26 6.89 -0.74 17.72
N HIS A 27 6.49 -0.11 18.81
CA HIS A 27 5.10 0.03 19.24
C HIS A 27 4.69 1.49 19.02
N ASP A 28 3.58 1.68 18.32
CA ASP A 28 3.08 3.00 17.90
C ASP A 28 1.55 2.99 18.04
N GLU A 29 1.06 3.74 19.04
CA GLU A 29 -0.36 3.78 19.40
C GLU A 29 -1.19 4.53 18.35
N ASP A 30 -0.62 5.58 17.73
CA ASP A 30 -1.29 6.36 16.69
C ASP A 30 -1.48 5.52 15.42
N TYR A 31 -0.46 4.75 15.04
CA TYR A 31 -0.57 3.77 13.96
C TYR A 31 -1.65 2.73 14.27
N GLN A 32 -1.67 2.18 15.48
CA GLN A 32 -2.64 1.16 15.87
C GLN A 32 -4.07 1.70 15.87
N MET A 33 -4.26 2.93 16.34
CA MET A 33 -5.56 3.60 16.30
C MET A 33 -6.02 3.87 14.87
N LYS A 34 -5.12 4.36 14.01
CA LYS A 34 -5.45 4.73 12.63
C LYS A 34 -5.74 3.53 11.73
N TYR A 35 -4.96 2.45 11.85
CA TYR A 35 -5.03 1.29 10.95
C TYR A 35 -5.72 0.07 11.58
N GLU A 36 -6.15 0.19 12.84
CA GLU A 36 -6.83 -0.86 13.61
C GLU A 36 -6.03 -2.17 13.68
N THR A 37 -4.71 -2.07 13.65
CA THR A 37 -3.79 -3.21 13.72
C THR A 37 -2.46 -2.76 14.28
N ASP A 38 -1.78 -3.63 15.04
CA ASP A 38 -0.43 -3.35 15.52
C ASP A 38 0.62 -3.65 14.45
N LEU A 39 1.76 -2.95 14.53
CA LEU A 39 2.84 -3.06 13.56
C LEU A 39 3.48 -4.46 13.52
N LYS A 40 3.52 -5.17 14.65
CA LYS A 40 4.07 -6.53 14.73
C LYS A 40 3.22 -7.49 13.90
N SER A 41 1.90 -7.44 14.04
CA SER A 41 0.95 -8.21 13.25
C SER A 41 1.06 -7.90 11.75
N THR A 42 1.17 -6.62 11.38
CA THR A 42 1.42 -6.20 9.98
C THR A 42 2.71 -6.82 9.42
N VAL A 43 3.82 -6.72 10.15
CA VAL A 43 5.11 -7.26 9.70
C VAL A 43 5.06 -8.79 9.59
N LEU A 44 4.35 -9.47 10.49
CA LEU A 44 4.13 -10.92 10.39
C LEU A 44 3.36 -11.30 9.12
N ARG A 45 2.30 -10.55 8.76
CA ARG A 45 1.57 -10.75 7.49
C ARG A 45 2.49 -10.55 6.28
N ALA A 46 3.29 -9.49 6.27
CA ALA A 46 4.26 -9.22 5.20
C ALA A 46 5.30 -10.34 5.06
N LYS A 47 5.81 -10.86 6.18
CA LYS A 47 6.79 -11.96 6.19
C LYS A 47 6.20 -13.27 5.68
N ALA A 48 4.94 -13.56 6.02
CA ALA A 48 4.26 -14.77 5.56
C ALA A 48 4.01 -14.77 4.05
N ARG A 49 3.87 -13.59 3.44
CA ARG A 49 3.57 -13.40 2.02
C ARG A 49 4.40 -12.24 1.44
N PRO A 50 5.72 -12.44 1.26
CA PRO A 50 6.61 -11.36 0.86
C PRO A 50 6.28 -10.87 -0.55
N ASN A 51 6.21 -9.55 -0.73
CA ASN A 51 6.03 -8.90 -2.03
C ASN A 51 4.82 -9.43 -2.82
N SER A 52 3.69 -9.66 -2.11
CA SER A 52 2.53 -10.30 -2.72
C SER A 52 1.19 -9.60 -2.51
N LEU A 53 1.18 -8.45 -1.82
CA LEU A 53 -0.06 -7.74 -1.49
C LEU A 53 -0.84 -7.34 -2.76
N LEU A 54 -0.14 -6.86 -3.78
CA LEU A 54 -0.71 -6.44 -5.07
C LEU A 54 -0.27 -7.36 -6.22
N LYS A 55 0.21 -8.57 -5.90
CA LYS A 55 0.74 -9.48 -6.92
C LYS A 55 -0.34 -9.90 -7.90
N GLY A 56 -0.01 -9.75 -9.19
CA GLY A 56 -0.92 -10.07 -10.29
C GLY A 56 -1.86 -8.93 -10.67
N TYR A 57 -1.78 -7.76 -10.02
CA TYR A 57 -2.56 -6.58 -10.39
C TYR A 57 -1.74 -5.58 -11.21
N ASP A 58 -2.35 -5.08 -12.28
CA ASP A 58 -1.94 -3.89 -13.01
C ASP A 58 -2.54 -2.65 -12.34
N ILE A 59 -1.70 -1.71 -11.92
CA ILE A 59 -2.11 -0.51 -11.20
C ILE A 59 -1.88 0.72 -12.09
N CYS A 60 -2.96 1.42 -12.39
CA CYS A 60 -2.96 2.75 -12.99
C CYS A 60 -2.98 3.81 -11.90
N ILE A 61 -2.24 4.90 -12.08
CA ILE A 61 -2.21 6.02 -11.13
C ILE A 61 -2.66 7.26 -11.91
N GLY A 62 -3.68 7.94 -11.38
CA GLY A 62 -4.19 9.20 -11.90
C GLY A 62 -3.17 10.33 -11.73
N PRO A 63 -3.16 11.32 -12.64
CA PRO A 63 -2.18 12.39 -12.63
C PRO A 63 -2.30 13.35 -11.44
N HIS A 64 -3.49 13.49 -10.83
CA HIS A 64 -3.73 14.46 -9.76
C HIS A 64 -3.68 13.87 -8.34
N VAL A 65 -3.36 12.58 -8.22
CA VAL A 65 -3.19 11.92 -6.92
C VAL A 65 -2.14 12.64 -6.07
N GLN A 66 -2.49 12.95 -4.82
CA GLN A 66 -1.64 13.69 -3.87
C GLN A 66 -0.28 13.01 -3.61
N LEU A 67 -0.25 11.68 -3.60
CA LEU A 67 0.98 10.92 -3.43
C LEU A 67 1.81 10.94 -4.73
N PRO A 68 3.05 11.48 -4.72
CA PRO A 68 3.85 11.62 -5.93
C PRO A 68 4.00 10.29 -6.69
N PHE A 69 3.90 10.34 -8.03
CA PHE A 69 3.94 9.14 -8.88
C PHE A 69 5.16 8.25 -8.60
N THR A 70 6.32 8.84 -8.34
CA THR A 70 7.56 8.11 -8.02
C THR A 70 7.44 7.31 -6.73
N ALA A 71 6.88 7.91 -5.67
CA ALA A 71 6.63 7.26 -4.39
C ALA A 71 5.57 6.16 -4.52
N SER A 72 4.42 6.48 -5.15
CA SER A 72 3.36 5.53 -5.45
C SER A 72 3.89 4.32 -6.23
N SER A 73 4.69 4.56 -7.27
CA SER A 73 5.28 3.50 -8.08
C SER A 73 6.22 2.60 -7.28
N ALA A 74 7.05 3.17 -6.42
CA ALA A 74 7.96 2.41 -5.56
C ALA A 74 7.19 1.55 -4.55
N ILE A 75 6.13 2.09 -3.94
CA ILE A 75 5.26 1.36 -3.01
C ILE A 75 4.57 0.19 -3.73
N ILE A 76 3.92 0.44 -4.87
CA ILE A 76 3.20 -0.57 -5.63
C ILE A 76 4.13 -1.71 -6.05
N LYS A 77 5.31 -1.39 -6.59
CA LYS A 77 6.30 -2.40 -7.00
C LYS A 77 6.84 -3.20 -5.82
N SER A 78 7.05 -2.56 -4.66
CA SER A 78 7.49 -3.24 -3.44
C SER A 78 6.41 -4.16 -2.85
N ALA A 79 5.14 -3.86 -3.13
CA ALA A 79 3.98 -4.67 -2.77
C ALA A 79 3.64 -5.76 -3.82
N GLY A 80 4.36 -5.81 -4.94
CA GLY A 80 4.24 -6.87 -5.97
C GLY A 80 3.34 -6.53 -7.14
N GLY A 81 2.81 -5.31 -7.16
CA GLY A 81 1.99 -4.82 -8.26
C GLY A 81 2.83 -4.34 -9.45
N ASN A 82 2.20 -4.35 -10.62
CA ASN A 82 2.77 -3.77 -11.83
C ASN A 82 2.20 -2.37 -12.04
N VAL A 83 3.05 -1.39 -12.35
CA VAL A 83 2.59 -0.01 -12.58
C VAL A 83 2.47 0.22 -14.08
N ILE A 84 1.26 0.55 -14.53
CA ILE A 84 0.98 0.87 -15.93
C ILE A 84 0.55 2.33 -16.08
N ARG A 85 0.89 2.91 -17.22
CA ARG A 85 0.51 4.30 -17.56
C ARG A 85 -0.75 4.26 -18.40
N GLY A 86 -1.88 4.55 -17.75
CA GLY A 86 -3.18 4.70 -18.39
C GLY A 86 -4.01 3.41 -18.46
N VAL A 87 -5.32 3.58 -18.30
CA VAL A 87 -6.34 2.53 -18.29
C VAL A 87 -6.43 1.80 -19.64
N GLU A 88 -6.08 2.48 -20.73
CA GLU A 88 -6.06 1.92 -22.08
C GLU A 88 -5.14 0.71 -22.20
N LYS A 89 -4.05 0.66 -21.42
CA LYS A 89 -3.07 -0.44 -21.43
C LYS A 89 -3.47 -1.64 -20.59
N VAL A 90 -4.56 -1.56 -19.83
CA VAL A 90 -5.10 -2.68 -19.06
C VAL A 90 -5.49 -3.82 -20.01
N LYS A 91 -4.93 -5.01 -19.77
CA LYS A 91 -5.24 -6.23 -20.52
C LYS A 91 -6.42 -7.00 -19.94
N GLU A 92 -6.48 -7.10 -18.61
CA GLU A 92 -7.49 -7.87 -17.88
C GLU A 92 -8.08 -6.99 -16.77
N ALA A 93 -9.32 -6.52 -16.96
CA ALA A 93 -9.94 -5.54 -16.07
C ALA A 93 -10.14 -6.06 -14.64
N SER A 94 -10.43 -7.35 -14.47
CA SER A 94 -10.56 -8.01 -13.16
C SER A 94 -9.25 -8.03 -12.35
N LYS A 95 -8.11 -7.86 -13.03
CA LYS A 95 -6.77 -7.77 -12.45
C LYS A 95 -6.17 -6.37 -12.59
N ALA A 96 -7.01 -5.35 -12.74
CA ALA A 96 -6.57 -3.97 -12.77
C ALA A 96 -7.23 -3.13 -11.69
N ILE A 97 -6.46 -2.16 -11.20
CA ILE A 97 -6.91 -1.17 -10.23
C ILE A 97 -6.48 0.21 -10.72
N TYR A 98 -7.39 1.16 -10.66
CA TYR A 98 -7.12 2.57 -10.89
C TYR A 98 -7.08 3.31 -9.55
N ILE A 99 -5.96 3.97 -9.27
CA ILE A 99 -5.79 4.85 -8.11
C ILE A 99 -5.99 6.29 -8.57
N GLY A 100 -6.99 6.99 -8.04
CA GLY A 100 -7.33 8.36 -8.47
C GLY A 100 -7.85 9.25 -7.33
N CYS A 101 -8.23 10.47 -7.69
CA CYS A 101 -8.90 11.45 -6.84
C CYS A 101 -10.01 12.20 -7.60
N GLU A 102 -10.65 13.18 -6.97
CA GLU A 102 -11.80 13.95 -7.52
C GLU A 102 -11.46 14.67 -8.82
N GLU A 103 -10.24 15.17 -8.93
CA GLU A 103 -9.74 15.84 -10.13
C GLU A 103 -9.51 14.87 -11.31
N ASP A 104 -9.48 13.55 -11.06
CA ASP A 104 -9.29 12.50 -12.08
C ASP A 104 -10.61 11.87 -12.55
N THR A 105 -11.73 12.58 -12.42
CA THR A 105 -13.08 12.05 -12.69
C THR A 105 -13.21 11.42 -14.09
N MET A 106 -12.66 12.04 -15.13
CA MET A 106 -12.80 11.53 -16.51
C MET A 106 -12.11 10.17 -16.71
N GLU A 107 -10.87 10.05 -16.24
CA GLU A 107 -10.07 8.83 -16.28
C GLU A 107 -10.68 7.73 -15.39
N ALA A 108 -11.17 8.11 -14.21
CA ALA A 108 -11.84 7.19 -13.30
C ALA A 108 -13.12 6.61 -13.93
N LEU A 109 -13.94 7.44 -14.58
CA LEU A 109 -15.12 6.98 -15.33
C LEU A 109 -14.74 6.06 -16.51
N SER A 110 -13.61 6.32 -17.17
CA SER A 110 -13.08 5.44 -18.22
C SER A 110 -12.67 4.07 -17.67
N ALA A 111 -12.03 4.04 -16.49
CA ALA A 111 -11.72 2.82 -15.76
C ALA A 111 -12.97 2.00 -15.42
N VAL A 112 -13.99 2.65 -14.85
CA VAL A 112 -15.27 2.00 -14.50
C VAL A 112 -15.95 1.41 -15.73
N LYS A 113 -16.01 2.15 -16.85
CA LYS A 113 -16.58 1.64 -18.11
C LYS A 113 -15.85 0.41 -18.65
N LYS A 114 -14.54 0.28 -18.37
CA LYS A 114 -13.73 -0.89 -18.72
C LYS A 114 -13.85 -2.03 -17.69
N GLY A 115 -14.59 -1.83 -16.59
CA GLY A 115 -14.72 -2.79 -15.50
C GLY A 115 -13.53 -2.84 -14.54
N VAL A 116 -12.70 -1.79 -14.54
CA VAL A 116 -11.53 -1.65 -13.66
C VAL A 116 -11.99 -1.04 -12.34
N ARG A 117 -11.56 -1.61 -11.21
CA ARG A 117 -11.89 -1.08 -9.89
C ARG A 117 -11.18 0.26 -9.64
N THR A 118 -11.87 1.19 -9.01
CA THR A 118 -11.33 2.54 -8.72
C THR A 118 -11.21 2.77 -7.22
N PHE A 119 -10.05 3.21 -6.75
CA PHE A 119 -9.77 3.49 -5.34
C PHE A 119 -8.95 4.77 -5.17
N SER A 120 -8.90 5.30 -3.95
CA SER A 120 -8.08 6.47 -3.61
C SER A 120 -6.65 6.09 -3.23
N SER A 121 -5.77 7.10 -3.12
CA SER A 121 -4.44 6.90 -2.51
C SER A 121 -4.52 6.46 -1.05
N ASP A 122 -5.55 6.88 -0.32
CA ASP A 122 -5.74 6.49 1.08
C ASP A 122 -6.10 5.01 1.20
N TRP A 123 -6.91 4.49 0.27
CA TRP A 123 -7.16 3.05 0.18
C TRP A 123 -5.85 2.27 -0.06
N LEU A 124 -5.01 2.73 -0.99
CA LEU A 124 -3.71 2.10 -1.25
C LEU A 124 -2.85 2.09 0.01
N MET A 125 -2.77 3.23 0.70
CA MET A 125 -1.99 3.34 1.94
C MET A 125 -2.57 2.48 3.06
N ASN A 126 -3.89 2.42 3.23
CA ASN A 126 -4.53 1.53 4.19
C ASN A 126 -4.18 0.06 3.91
N CYS A 127 -4.25 -0.38 2.65
CA CYS A 127 -3.89 -1.75 2.29
C CYS A 127 -2.41 -2.06 2.57
N VAL A 128 -1.51 -1.16 2.18
CA VAL A 128 -0.07 -1.30 2.39
C VAL A 128 0.29 -1.31 3.86
N MET A 129 -0.27 -0.36 4.63
CA MET A 129 0.00 -0.23 6.05
C MET A 129 -0.58 -1.40 6.84
N LYS A 130 -1.70 -1.99 6.43
CA LYS A 130 -2.26 -3.18 7.10
C LYS A 130 -1.70 -4.51 6.55
N GLN A 131 -1.05 -4.51 5.39
CA GLN A 131 -0.68 -5.73 4.65
C GLN A 131 -1.89 -6.65 4.39
N GLN A 132 -3.00 -6.02 4.02
CA GLN A 132 -4.30 -6.63 3.71
C GLN A 132 -4.87 -5.93 2.50
N LEU A 133 -5.43 -6.69 1.55
CA LEU A 133 -6.00 -6.14 0.33
C LEU A 133 -7.53 -6.09 0.47
N GLU A 134 -8.10 -4.89 0.48
CA GLU A 134 -9.52 -4.66 0.76
C GLU A 134 -10.27 -4.30 -0.53
N LEU A 135 -10.52 -5.29 -1.40
CA LEU A 135 -11.18 -5.07 -2.70
C LEU A 135 -12.67 -4.75 -2.60
N GLU A 136 -13.29 -5.03 -1.45
CA GLU A 136 -14.69 -4.77 -1.15
C GLU A 136 -14.92 -3.37 -0.56
N ALA A 137 -13.87 -2.56 -0.43
CA ALA A 137 -13.99 -1.17 -0.01
C ALA A 137 -14.80 -0.36 -1.04
N SER A 138 -15.45 0.71 -0.57
CA SER A 138 -16.19 1.63 -1.45
C SER A 138 -15.29 2.17 -2.55
N GLN A 139 -15.77 2.09 -3.79
CA GLN A 139 -15.03 2.62 -4.91
C GLN A 139 -15.11 4.13 -4.96
N PHE A 140 -14.02 4.77 -5.37
CA PHE A 140 -13.91 6.22 -5.38
C PHE A 140 -15.02 6.90 -6.20
N VAL A 141 -15.40 6.30 -7.34
CA VAL A 141 -16.41 6.87 -8.25
C VAL A 141 -17.85 6.74 -7.73
N GLU A 142 -18.13 5.85 -6.76
CA GLU A 142 -19.48 5.74 -6.17
C GLU A 142 -19.80 6.91 -5.24
N SER A 143 -18.81 7.75 -4.92
CA SER A 143 -18.96 8.95 -4.07
C SER A 143 -18.94 10.27 -4.85
N LEU A 144 -18.79 10.21 -6.19
CA LEU A 144 -18.89 11.34 -7.12
C LEU A 144 -20.33 11.47 -7.66
#